data_AF-F6BH02-F1
#
_entry.id   AF-F6BH02-F1
#
_cell.length_a   1.000
_cell.length_b   1.000
_cell.length_c   1.000
_cell.angle_alpha   90.00
_cell.angle_beta   90.00
_cell.angle_gamma   90.00
#
_symmetry.space_group_name_H-M   'P 1'
#
loop_
_entity.id
_entity.type
_entity.pdbx_description
1 polymer ?
#
loop_
_entity_poly.entity_id
_entity_poly.type
_entity_poly.pdbx_seq_one_letter_code
_entity_poly.pdbx_strand_id
1 'polypeptide(L)'
;MNLGGNESLSRVKEKKERLRKLRMLYLFISIYIIFITLCIFQVDYTFNALTTGIASQSIFKVAISKDFLNITFLGQHSHVPLKGVDGLFKSLYK
;
A
#
# COMPACT_ATOMS: atom_id res chain seq x y z
N MET A 1 -41.98 -25.95 -18.15
CA MET A 1 -40.73 -25.31 -18.63
C MET A 1 -40.37 -24.19 -17.67
N ASN A 2 -39.30 -24.34 -16.90
CA ASN A 2 -38.91 -23.41 -15.85
C ASN A 2 -37.84 -22.44 -16.38
N LEU A 3 -38.27 -21.41 -17.13
CA LEU A 3 -37.39 -20.44 -17.80
C LEU A 3 -36.80 -19.39 -16.84
N GLY A 4 -37.40 -19.19 -15.65
CA GLY A 4 -36.97 -18.16 -14.69
C GLY A 4 -35.67 -18.47 -13.92
N GLY A 5 -35.26 -19.74 -13.85
CA GLY A 5 -34.02 -20.15 -13.17
C GLY A 5 -32.75 -19.79 -13.94
N ASN A 6 -32.79 -19.81 -15.27
CA ASN A 6 -31.62 -19.54 -16.11
C ASN A 6 -31.28 -18.04 -16.19
N GLU A 7 -32.28 -17.16 -16.15
CA GLU A 7 -32.05 -15.70 -16.16
C GLU A 7 -31.42 -15.19 -14.85
N SER A 8 -31.84 -15.73 -13.71
CA SER A 8 -31.27 -15.34 -12.41
C SER A 8 -29.81 -15.79 -12.27
N LEU A 9 -29.48 -17.01 -12.72
CA LEU A 9 -28.11 -17.53 -12.79
C LEU A 9 -27.22 -16.72 -13.75
N SER A 10 -27.76 -16.28 -14.88
CA SER A 10 -27.07 -15.41 -15.84
C SER A 10 -26.69 -14.05 -15.21
N ARG A 11 -27.66 -13.39 -14.55
CA ARG A 11 -27.44 -12.09 -13.87
C ARG A 11 -26.42 -12.19 -12.71
N VAL A 12 -26.40 -13.30 -11.98
CA VAL A 12 -25.42 -13.55 -10.90
C VAL A 12 -24.02 -13.77 -11.46
N LYS A 13 -23.87 -14.51 -12.57
CA LYS A 13 -22.58 -14.68 -13.26
C LYS A 13 -22.04 -13.34 -13.76
N GLU A 14 -22.90 -12.53 -14.36
CA GLU A 14 -22.50 -11.21 -14.89
C GLU A 14 -22.06 -10.25 -13.78
N LYS A 15 -22.78 -10.20 -12.64
CA LYS A 15 -22.34 -9.44 -11.46
C LYS A 15 -21.00 -9.91 -10.92
N LYS A 16 -20.76 -11.24 -10.89
CA LYS A 16 -19.51 -11.82 -10.40
C LYS A 16 -18.33 -11.48 -11.31
N GLU A 17 -18.54 -11.46 -12.62
CA GLU A 17 -17.52 -11.02 -13.58
C GLU A 17 -17.22 -9.52 -13.47
N ARG A 18 -18.25 -8.68 -13.32
CA ARG A 18 -18.06 -7.23 -13.07
C ARG A 18 -17.24 -6.97 -11.81
N LEU A 19 -17.54 -7.68 -10.72
CA LEU A 19 -16.77 -7.60 -9.47
C LEU A 19 -15.33 -8.09 -9.61
N ARG A 20 -15.09 -9.15 -10.39
CA ARG A 20 -13.73 -9.61 -10.71
C ARG A 20 -12.95 -8.56 -11.51
N LYS A 21 -13.57 -7.95 -12.52
CA LYS A 21 -12.96 -6.88 -13.32
C LYS A 21 -12.61 -5.67 -12.45
N LEU A 22 -13.51 -5.25 -11.55
CA LEU A 22 -13.24 -4.18 -10.59
C LEU A 22 -12.09 -4.52 -9.64
N ARG A 23 -12.04 -5.74 -9.10
CA ARG A 23 -10.92 -6.17 -8.25
C ARG A 23 -9.59 -6.15 -8.99
N MET A 24 -9.56 -6.60 -10.24
CA MET A 24 -8.36 -6.53 -11.07
C MET A 24 -7.95 -5.08 -11.34
N LEU A 25 -8.91 -4.19 -11.62
CA LEU A 25 -8.65 -2.75 -11.78
C LEU A 25 -8.00 -2.16 -10.52
N TYR A 26 -8.56 -2.41 -9.34
CA TYR A 26 -7.98 -1.95 -8.08
C TYR A 26 -6.57 -2.51 -7.85
N LEU A 27 -6.34 -3.77 -8.21
CA LEU A 27 -5.04 -4.40 -8.11
C LEU A 27 -4.03 -3.70 -9.04
N PHE A 28 -4.38 -3.43 -10.30
CA PHE A 28 -3.52 -2.69 -11.22
C PHE A 28 -3.24 -1.26 -10.75
N ILE A 29 -4.26 -0.55 -10.24
CA ILE A 29 -4.09 0.79 -9.66
C ILE A 29 -3.13 0.72 -8.47
N SER A 30 -3.28 -0.27 -7.59
CA SER A 30 -2.38 -0.42 -6.43
C SER A 30 -0.93 -0.68 -6.84
N ILE A 31 -0.70 -1.53 -7.85
CA ILE A 31 0.64 -1.79 -8.41
C ILE A 31 1.21 -0.51 -9.02
N TYR A 32 0.40 0.24 -9.76
CA TYR A 32 0.83 1.49 -10.40
C TYR A 32 1.24 2.56 -9.38
N ILE A 33 0.48 2.70 -8.29
CA ILE A 33 0.83 3.60 -7.18
C ILE A 33 2.16 3.18 -6.56
N ILE A 34 2.34 1.88 -6.29
CA ILE A 34 3.61 1.35 -5.75
C ILE A 34 4.77 1.65 -6.70
N PHE A 35 4.58 1.43 -8.00
CA PHE A 35 5.60 1.69 -9.02
C PHE A 35 6.02 3.16 -9.07
N ILE A 36 5.06 4.09 -9.13
CA ILE A 36 5.34 5.54 -9.08
C ILE A 36 6.11 5.89 -7.81
N THR A 37 5.68 5.35 -6.68
CA THR A 37 6.30 5.61 -5.38
C THR A 37 7.77 5.15 -5.39
N LEU A 38 8.06 3.96 -5.93
CA LEU A 38 9.43 3.46 -6.11
C LEU A 38 10.27 4.35 -7.04
N CYS A 39 9.70 4.84 -8.14
CA CYS A 39 10.39 5.78 -9.03
C CYS A 39 10.75 7.07 -8.31
N ILE A 40 9.83 7.65 -7.53
CA ILE A 40 10.08 8.87 -6.76
C ILE A 40 11.21 8.65 -5.74
N PHE A 41 11.22 7.50 -5.06
CA PHE A 41 12.31 7.13 -4.15
C PHE A 41 13.67 7.06 -4.84
N GLN A 42 13.72 6.40 -5.99
CA GLN A 42 14.95 6.26 -6.77
C GLN A 42 15.49 7.64 -7.18
N VAL A 43 14.59 8.52 -7.64
CA VAL A 43 14.94 9.88 -8.06
C VAL A 43 15.46 10.71 -6.89
N ASP A 44 14.78 10.72 -5.73
CA ASP A 44 15.23 11.46 -4.54
C ASP A 44 16.58 10.95 -4.02
N TYR A 45 16.74 9.63 -3.95
CA TYR A 45 18.01 9.01 -3.55
C TYR A 45 19.16 9.43 -4.48
N THR A 46 18.93 9.35 -5.80
CA THR A 46 19.92 9.71 -6.80
C THR A 46 20.22 11.22 -6.76
N PHE A 47 19.18 12.04 -6.60
CA PHE A 47 19.32 13.50 -6.49
C PHE A 47 20.14 13.89 -5.26
N ASN A 48 19.87 13.31 -4.09
CA ASN A 48 20.64 13.58 -2.87
C ASN A 48 22.08 13.08 -2.98
N ALA A 49 22.29 11.89 -3.57
CA ALA A 49 23.63 11.37 -3.82
C ALA A 49 24.44 12.31 -4.72
N LEU A 50 23.82 12.88 -5.77
CA LEU A 50 24.45 13.82 -6.69
C LEU A 50 24.69 15.20 -6.08
N THR A 51 23.75 15.71 -5.27
CA THR A 51 23.82 17.08 -4.74
C THR A 51 24.62 17.20 -3.45
N THR A 52 24.55 16.20 -2.56
CA THR A 52 25.20 16.25 -1.24
C THR A 52 26.37 15.29 -1.09
N GLY A 53 26.58 14.38 -2.06
CA GLY A 53 27.57 13.31 -1.96
C GLY A 53 27.19 12.21 -0.96
N ILE A 54 26.02 12.32 -0.32
CA ILE A 54 25.51 11.36 0.67
C ILE A 54 24.31 10.66 0.07
N ALA A 55 24.40 9.34 -0.01
CA ALA A 55 23.31 8.44 -0.36
C ALA A 55 22.22 8.45 0.72
N SER A 56 21.30 9.41 0.64
CA SER A 56 20.26 9.67 1.64
C SER A 56 18.89 9.82 0.98
N GLN A 57 17.85 9.27 1.59
CA GLN A 57 16.46 9.52 1.20
C GLN A 57 15.91 10.67 2.06
N SER A 58 15.49 11.75 1.42
CA SER A 58 14.95 12.96 2.07
C SER A 58 13.42 12.99 2.03
N ILE A 59 12.82 12.51 0.94
CA ILE A 59 11.38 12.63 0.67
C ILE A 59 10.60 11.61 1.48
N PHE A 60 11.11 10.40 1.65
CA PHE A 60 10.53 9.50 2.62
C PHE A 60 11.56 8.62 3.33
N LYS A 61 11.42 8.58 4.65
CA LYS A 61 12.35 7.93 5.57
C LYS A 61 11.54 7.24 6.65
N VAL A 62 11.64 5.93 6.73
CA VAL A 62 11.04 5.17 7.83
C VAL A 62 12.18 4.75 8.75
N ALA A 63 12.20 5.29 9.96
CA ALA A 63 13.11 4.89 11.02
C ALA A 63 12.32 4.18 12.12
N ILE A 64 12.69 2.93 12.38
CA ILE A 64 12.07 2.11 13.41
C ILE A 64 12.99 2.14 14.63
N SER A 65 12.49 2.67 15.74
CA SER A 65 13.07 2.52 17.06
C SER A 65 12.17 1.61 17.89
N LYS A 66 12.69 1.04 18.99
CA LYS A 66 11.99 0.04 19.82
C LYS A 66 10.54 0.40 20.16
N ASP A 67 10.26 1.68 20.37
CA ASP A 67 8.94 2.16 20.79
C ASP A 67 8.26 3.08 19.78
N PHE A 68 8.91 3.41 18.66
CA PHE A 68 8.49 4.48 17.76
C PHE A 68 8.78 4.18 16.29
N LEU A 69 7.82 4.51 15.45
CA LEU A 69 7.94 4.52 14.01
C LEU A 69 7.95 5.97 13.53
N ASN A 70 9.11 6.45 13.11
CA ASN A 70 9.27 7.76 12.51
C ASN A 70 9.13 7.63 11.00
N ILE A 71 8.06 8.17 10.44
CA ILE A 71 7.81 8.24 9.00
C ILE A 71 7.99 9.69 8.57
N THR A 72 9.00 9.98 7.76
CA THR A 72 9.03 11.21 6.97
C THR A 72 8.33 10.93 5.64
N PHE A 73 7.40 11.80 5.20
CA PHE A 73 6.80 11.77 3.87
C PHE A 73 6.66 13.20 3.35
N LEU A 74 7.22 13.50 2.18
CA LEU A 74 7.23 14.83 1.57
C LEU A 74 7.71 15.94 2.53
N GLY A 75 8.72 15.63 3.35
CA GLY A 75 9.25 16.56 4.37
C GLY A 75 8.38 16.71 5.63
N GLN A 76 7.20 16.08 5.70
CA GLN A 76 6.43 15.98 6.94
C GLN A 76 6.92 14.81 7.77
N HIS A 77 7.28 15.08 9.03
CA HIS A 77 7.69 14.07 9.99
C HIS A 77 6.48 13.61 10.82
N SER A 78 6.04 12.38 10.60
CA SER A 78 5.04 11.69 11.41
C SER A 78 5.73 10.78 12.40
N HIS A 79 5.40 10.93 13.68
CA HIS A 79 5.93 10.11 14.75
C HIS A 79 4.80 9.24 15.31
N VAL A 80 4.83 7.94 14.98
CA VAL A 80 3.81 6.99 15.41
C VAL A 80 4.34 6.19 16.60
N PRO A 81 3.77 6.35 17.81
CA PRO A 81 4.13 5.50 18.94
C PRO A 81 3.65 4.06 18.69
N LEU A 82 4.56 3.10 18.84
CA LEU A 82 4.28 1.67 18.72
C LEU A 82 3.76 1.05 20.03
N LYS A 83 3.60 1.87 21.08
CA LYS A 83 2.95 1.45 22.34
C LYS A 83 1.54 0.90 22.04
N GLY A 84 1.38 -0.42 22.16
CA GLY A 84 0.12 -1.14 21.92
C GLY A 84 0.15 -2.07 20.70
N VAL A 85 1.07 -1.86 19.74
CA VAL A 85 1.23 -2.73 18.57
C VAL A 85 1.77 -4.10 18.98
N ASP A 86 2.71 -4.15 19.93
CA ASP A 86 3.20 -5.38 20.55
C ASP A 86 2.09 -6.19 21.25
N GLY A 87 1.08 -5.51 21.81
CA GLY A 87 -0.09 -6.15 22.43
C GLY A 87 -0.99 -6.82 21.39
N LEU A 88 -1.17 -6.17 20.23
CA LEU A 88 -1.88 -6.71 19.08
C LEU A 88 -1.16 -7.93 18.47
N PHE A 89 0.16 -7.84 18.27
CA PHE A 89 0.95 -8.99 17.79
C PHE A 89 0.95 -10.15 18.78
N LYS A 90 1.11 -9.91 20.09
CA LYS A 90 0.98 -10.96 21.10
C LYS A 90 -0.39 -11.63 21.14
N SER A 91 -1.46 -10.89 20.80
CA SER A 91 -2.82 -11.46 20.76
C SER A 91 -3.07 -12.38 19.56
N LEU A 92 -2.27 -12.27 18.49
CA LEU A 92 -2.39 -13.11 17.29
C LEU A 92 -1.65 -14.45 17.41
N TYR A 93 -0.76 -14.59 18.39
CA TYR A 93 0.01 -15.81 18.67
C TYR A 93 -0.43 -16.51 19.96
N LYS A 94 -1.60 -16.17 20.49
CA LYS A 94 -2.22 -16.81 21.67
C LYS A 94 -3.53 -17.48 21.25
#